data_AF-A0A695DMH6-F1
#
_entry.id   AF-A0A695DMH6-F1
#
_cell.length_a   1.000
_cell.length_b   1.000
_cell.length_c   1.000
_cell.angle_alpha   90.00
_cell.angle_beta   90.00
_cell.angle_gamma   90.00
#
_symmetry.space_group_name_H-M   'P 1'
#
loop_
_entity.id
_entity.type
_entity.pdbx_description
1 polymer ?
#
loop_
_entity_poly.entity_id
_entity_poly.type
_entity_poly.pdbx_seq_one_letter_code
_entity_poly.pdbx_strand_id
1 'polypeptide(L)'
;MPQYNYPRYKREIAGQTLNYLSAIPMYNKGLDELKLQENTEYNLNYKNEHYLTISNSTIGKDNTDAKARNEITLKNDIDKEEFYILAQKDYKEEIGNNYEQTIKNNKTSEVGALYTEFITLGHMQNIIGFKNVNVGAEYLENTLLSKDT
;
A
#
# COMPACT_ATOMS: atom_id res chain seq x y z
N MET A 1 14.15 -27.01 0.65
CA MET A 1 13.37 -25.85 0.16
C MET A 1 14.12 -25.27 -1.03
N PRO A 2 13.46 -24.99 -2.18
CA PRO A 2 14.15 -24.37 -3.30
C PRO A 2 14.56 -22.94 -2.92
N GLN A 3 15.85 -22.61 -3.02
CA GLN A 3 16.31 -21.23 -2.94
C GLN A 3 15.89 -20.52 -4.23
N TYR A 4 14.85 -19.69 -4.16
CA TYR A 4 14.52 -18.77 -5.25
C TYR A 4 15.49 -17.59 -5.21
N ASN A 5 16.50 -17.65 -6.07
CA ASN A 5 17.40 -16.54 -6.34
C ASN A 5 16.65 -15.51 -7.20
N TYR A 6 16.07 -14.50 -6.57
CA TYR A 6 15.43 -13.41 -7.30
C TYR A 6 16.50 -12.56 -8.02
N PRO A 7 16.27 -12.15 -9.28
CA PRO A 7 17.18 -11.26 -9.98
C PRO A 7 17.35 -9.96 -9.20
N ARG A 8 18.55 -9.69 -8.70
CA ARG A 8 18.91 -8.37 -8.16
C ARG A 8 19.12 -7.42 -9.33
N TYR A 9 18.08 -6.68 -9.72
CA TYR A 9 18.24 -5.62 -10.70
C TYR A 9 19.15 -4.53 -10.13
N LYS A 10 20.13 -4.10 -10.92
CA LYS A 10 20.99 -2.96 -10.60
C LYS A 10 20.08 -1.74 -10.39
N ARG A 11 20.15 -1.07 -9.23
CA ARG A 11 19.46 0.22 -9.03
C ARG A 11 20.13 1.23 -9.96
N GLU A 12 19.60 1.40 -11.16
CA GLU A 12 19.91 2.59 -11.96
C GLU A 12 19.20 3.76 -11.31
N ILE A 13 19.97 4.66 -10.69
CA ILE A 13 19.52 6.03 -10.52
C ILE A 13 19.35 6.54 -11.94
N ALA A 14 18.10 6.74 -12.37
CA ALA A 14 17.76 7.03 -13.74
C ALA A 14 18.24 8.45 -14.13
N GLY A 15 19.54 8.61 -14.36
CA GLY A 15 20.13 9.85 -14.86
C GLY A 15 19.55 10.26 -16.22
N GLN A 16 19.04 9.30 -16.99
CA GLN A 16 18.34 9.57 -18.23
C GLN A 16 16.96 10.22 -18.01
N THR A 17 16.25 9.90 -16.93
CA THR A 17 14.96 10.55 -16.61
C THR A 17 15.14 12.04 -16.30
N LEU A 18 16.25 12.40 -15.64
CA LEU A 18 16.63 13.79 -15.40
C LEU A 18 16.93 14.56 -16.71
N ASN A 19 17.57 13.88 -17.68
CA ASN A 19 17.88 14.46 -19.00
C ASN A 19 16.66 14.60 -19.90
N TYR A 20 15.65 13.73 -19.76
CA TYR A 20 14.37 13.90 -20.46
C TYR A 20 13.54 15.03 -19.85
N LEU A 21 13.59 15.22 -18.53
CA LEU A 21 12.97 16.35 -17.84
C LEU A 21 13.59 17.70 -18.23
N SER A 22 14.90 17.75 -18.52
CA SER A 22 15.57 18.98 -18.95
C SER A 22 15.35 19.36 -20.42
N ALA A 23 14.86 18.41 -21.24
CA ALA A 23 14.57 18.63 -22.66
C ALA A 23 13.11 19.03 -22.96
N ILE A 24 12.22 18.94 -21.97
CA ILE A 24 10.84 19.44 -22.10
C ILE A 24 10.88 20.97 -21.98
N PRO A 25 10.34 21.74 -22.96
CA PRO A 25 10.22 23.18 -22.80
C PRO A 25 9.35 23.44 -21.56
N MET A 26 9.95 24.01 -20.51
CA MET A 26 9.22 24.46 -19.34
C MET A 26 8.16 25.47 -19.79
N TYR A 27 6.90 25.05 -19.77
CA TYR A 27 5.79 25.96 -19.87
C TYR A 27 5.76 26.75 -18.55
N ASN A 28 6.55 27.82 -18.49
CA ASN A 28 6.68 28.75 -17.37
C ASN A 28 5.40 29.62 -17.21
N LYS A 29 4.26 28.97 -16.97
CA LYS A 29 3.32 29.50 -15.99
C LYS A 29 3.72 28.82 -14.70
N GLY A 30 4.46 29.55 -13.85
CA GLY A 30 5.03 29.02 -12.61
C GLY A 30 4.04 28.08 -11.93
N LEU A 31 4.34 26.78 -11.96
CA LEU A 31 3.74 25.86 -11.02
C LEU A 31 4.21 26.36 -9.67
N ASP A 32 3.28 26.58 -8.75
CA ASP A 32 3.62 27.02 -7.40
C ASP A 32 4.70 26.09 -6.84
N GLU A 33 5.80 26.67 -6.36
CA GLU A 33 6.82 25.90 -5.65
C GLU A 33 6.14 25.09 -4.54
N LEU A 34 6.52 23.81 -4.41
CA LEU A 34 6.02 22.97 -3.34
C LEU A 34 6.47 23.61 -2.01
N LYS A 35 5.58 24.37 -1.38
CA LYS A 35 5.84 24.98 -0.08
C LYS A 35 5.88 23.86 0.95
N LEU A 36 7.08 23.38 1.27
CA LEU A 36 7.31 22.68 2.52
C LEU A 36 6.94 23.66 3.63
N GLN A 37 5.90 23.34 4.38
CA GLN A 37 5.42 24.20 5.46
C GLN A 37 6.45 24.21 6.60
N GLU A 38 7.27 25.25 6.68
CA GLU A 38 8.29 25.42 7.73
C GLU A 38 7.73 25.95 9.07
N ASN A 39 6.41 25.95 9.27
CA ASN A 39 5.81 26.56 10.46
C ASN A 39 5.49 25.54 11.56
N THR A 40 6.22 25.68 12.66
CA THR A 40 6.05 25.04 13.99
C THR A 40 4.75 25.37 14.72
N GLU A 41 3.79 26.02 14.07
CA GLU A 41 2.48 26.33 14.65
C GLU A 41 1.39 26.05 13.61
N TYR A 42 0.62 24.99 13.88
CA TYR A 42 -0.55 24.59 13.11
C TYR A 42 -1.68 25.64 13.22
N ASN A 43 -1.57 26.76 12.50
CA ASN A 43 -2.76 27.54 12.14
C ASN A 43 -3.49 26.79 11.02
N LEU A 44 -4.13 25.68 11.40
CA LEU A 44 -4.97 24.87 10.53
C LEU A 44 -6.16 25.72 10.08
N ASN A 45 -6.30 25.89 8.77
CA ASN A 45 -7.56 26.35 8.20
C ASN A 45 -8.66 25.35 8.62
N TYR A 46 -9.75 25.84 9.22
CA TYR A 46 -10.85 25.01 9.72
C TYR A 46 -11.57 24.22 8.60
N LYS A 47 -11.31 24.57 7.34
CA LYS A 47 -11.61 23.73 6.18
C LYS A 47 -10.31 23.08 5.70
N ASN A 48 -10.07 21.88 6.21
CA ASN A 48 -8.97 21.04 5.77
C ASN A 48 -9.48 20.20 4.59
N GLU A 49 -9.13 20.61 3.38
CA GLU A 49 -9.43 19.90 2.12
C GLU A 49 -8.11 19.63 1.37
N HIS A 50 -7.07 19.29 2.12
CA HIS A 50 -5.72 19.07 1.58
C HIS A 50 -5.51 17.58 1.30
N TYR A 51 -4.95 17.29 0.14
CA TYR A 51 -4.45 15.97 -0.22
C TYR A 51 -3.08 16.07 -0.89
N LEU A 52 -2.23 15.08 -0.63
CA LEU A 52 -0.95 14.89 -1.28
C LEU A 52 -0.98 13.53 -1.97
N THR A 53 -0.79 13.55 -3.29
CA THR A 53 -0.76 12.34 -4.11
C THR A 53 0.59 12.21 -4.80
N ILE A 54 1.22 11.05 -4.67
CA ILE A 54 2.39 10.65 -5.45
C ILE A 54 1.95 9.49 -6.34
N SER A 55 2.05 9.68 -7.66
CA SER A 55 1.64 8.66 -8.64
C SER A 55 2.68 8.47 -9.72
N ASN A 56 2.82 7.25 -10.22
CA ASN A 56 3.63 6.94 -11.40
C ASN A 56 2.81 6.08 -12.38
N SER A 57 3.02 6.30 -13.67
CA SER A 57 2.35 5.59 -14.76
C SER A 57 3.39 5.09 -15.77
N THR A 58 3.21 3.88 -16.29
CA THR A 58 4.15 3.29 -17.27
C THR A 58 3.93 3.88 -18.66
N ILE A 59 4.94 4.50 -19.26
CA ILE A 59 4.82 5.05 -20.63
C ILE A 59 4.73 3.89 -21.64
N GLY A 60 3.64 3.80 -22.41
CA GLY A 60 3.42 2.73 -23.40
C GLY A 60 2.01 2.71 -24.00
N LYS A 61 1.81 1.96 -25.10
CA LYS A 61 0.57 1.93 -25.91
C LYS A 61 -0.69 1.47 -25.15
N ASP A 62 -0.52 0.76 -24.04
CA ASP A 62 -1.60 0.31 -23.15
C ASP A 62 -2.08 1.42 -22.19
N ASN A 63 -1.43 2.58 -22.19
CA ASN A 63 -1.66 3.66 -21.23
C ASN A 63 -2.55 4.80 -21.77
N THR A 64 -2.96 4.73 -23.03
CA THR A 64 -3.90 5.72 -23.61
C THR A 64 -5.35 5.51 -23.17
N ASP A 65 -5.72 4.31 -22.72
CA ASP A 65 -7.12 3.99 -22.37
C ASP A 65 -7.36 3.62 -20.90
N ALA A 66 -6.33 3.39 -20.08
CA ALA A 66 -6.54 2.92 -18.73
C ALA A 66 -5.59 3.62 -17.78
N LYS A 67 -6.17 4.38 -16.84
CA LYS A 67 -5.95 4.50 -15.38
C LYS A 67 -4.83 3.66 -14.70
N ALA A 68 -3.79 3.24 -15.42
CA ALA A 68 -2.75 2.31 -15.03
C ALA A 68 -1.65 3.08 -14.30
N ARG A 69 -1.94 3.35 -13.04
CA ARG A 69 -1.05 4.07 -12.13
C ARG A 69 -0.93 3.30 -10.83
N ASN A 70 0.23 3.44 -10.21
CA ASN A 70 0.38 3.18 -8.80
C ASN A 70 0.28 4.53 -8.08
N GLU A 71 -0.40 4.55 -6.94
CA GLU A 71 -0.72 5.79 -6.24
C GLU A 71 -0.54 5.61 -4.73
N ILE A 72 -0.01 6.65 -4.09
CA ILE A 72 -0.06 6.84 -2.65
C ILE A 72 -0.68 8.21 -2.41
N THR A 73 -1.77 8.26 -1.66
CA THR A 73 -2.50 9.49 -1.35
C THR A 73 -2.70 9.64 0.14
N LEU A 74 -2.32 10.81 0.66
CA LEU A 74 -2.62 11.28 2.02
C LEU A 74 -3.69 12.34 1.90
N LYS A 75 -4.84 12.11 2.53
CA LYS A 75 -6.01 12.98 2.44
C LYS A 75 -6.49 13.34 3.83
N ASN A 76 -6.80 14.62 4.03
CA ASN A 76 -7.19 15.16 5.32
C ASN A 76 -8.55 15.87 5.26
N ASP A 77 -9.54 15.24 4.60
CA ASP A 77 -10.91 15.75 4.59
C ASP A 77 -11.54 15.60 5.98
N ILE A 78 -12.34 16.58 6.40
CA ILE A 78 -13.09 16.51 7.66
C ILE A 78 -13.88 15.20 7.77
N ASP A 79 -13.64 14.46 8.85
CA ASP A 79 -14.25 13.16 9.19
C ASP A 79 -14.01 12.05 8.15
N LYS A 80 -13.07 12.26 7.22
CA LYS A 80 -12.76 11.36 6.10
C LYS A 80 -11.27 11.35 5.78
N GLU A 81 -10.44 11.49 6.80
CA GLU A 81 -9.00 11.36 6.65
C GLU A 81 -8.67 9.96 6.11
N GLU A 82 -7.83 9.90 5.08
CA GLU A 82 -7.55 8.68 4.35
C GLU A 82 -6.06 8.59 4.00
N PHE A 83 -5.51 7.39 4.19
CA PHE A 83 -4.26 6.99 3.57
C PHE A 83 -4.58 5.89 2.55
N TYR A 84 -4.40 6.20 1.28
CA TYR A 84 -4.75 5.33 0.17
C TYR A 84 -3.49 4.85 -0.55
N ILE A 85 -3.41 3.54 -0.78
CA ILE A 85 -2.37 2.92 -1.62
C ILE A 85 -3.07 2.13 -2.71
N LEU A 86 -2.66 2.35 -3.95
CA LEU A 86 -3.10 1.60 -5.12
C LEU A 86 -1.91 1.00 -5.85
N ALA A 87 -1.97 -0.30 -6.12
CA ALA A 87 -1.20 -0.95 -7.18
C ALA A 87 -2.18 -1.44 -8.25
N GLN A 88 -1.95 -1.09 -9.52
CA GLN A 88 -2.90 -1.45 -10.58
C GLN A 88 -2.94 -2.95 -10.90
N LYS A 89 -1.82 -3.66 -10.69
CA LYS A 89 -1.70 -5.08 -11.04
C LYS A 89 -1.24 -5.90 -9.83
N ASP A 90 0.02 -5.74 -9.46
CA ASP A 90 0.65 -6.53 -8.41
C ASP A 90 1.12 -5.60 -7.28
N TYR A 91 0.65 -5.83 -6.07
CA TYR A 91 1.19 -5.22 -4.85
C TYR A 91 2.05 -6.25 -4.12
N LYS A 92 3.31 -5.90 -3.84
CA LYS A 92 4.19 -6.70 -2.98
C LYS A 92 4.75 -5.81 -1.87
N GLU A 93 4.52 -6.21 -0.64
CA GLU A 93 5.14 -5.63 0.56
C GLU A 93 6.13 -6.64 1.15
N GLU A 94 7.30 -6.17 1.55
CA GLU A 94 8.33 -7.00 2.20
C GLU A 94 8.80 -6.28 3.46
N ILE A 95 8.52 -6.88 4.62
CA ILE A 95 8.98 -6.40 5.91
C ILE A 95 10.10 -7.31 6.39
N GLY A 96 11.33 -6.80 6.42
CA GLY A 96 12.52 -7.62 6.73
C GLY A 96 12.72 -7.96 8.21
N ASN A 97 11.94 -7.36 9.11
CA ASN A 97 12.03 -7.57 10.56
C ASN A 97 10.61 -7.55 11.18
N ASN A 98 10.46 -6.88 12.32
CA ASN A 98 9.19 -6.81 13.03
C ASN A 98 8.17 -5.93 12.28
N TYR A 99 6.92 -6.38 12.27
CA TYR A 99 5.76 -5.61 11.85
C TYR A 99 4.76 -5.56 12.99
N GLU A 100 4.34 -4.36 13.38
CA GLU A 100 3.30 -4.15 14.38
C GLU A 100 2.21 -3.26 13.78
N GLN A 101 0.97 -3.72 13.87
CA GLN A 101 -0.21 -2.99 13.42
C GLN A 101 -1.23 -2.95 14.55
N THR A 102 -1.63 -1.75 14.96
CA THR A 102 -2.72 -1.51 15.90
C THR A 102 -3.87 -0.82 15.18
N ILE A 103 -5.06 -1.41 15.20
CA ILE A 103 -6.29 -0.84 14.63
C ILE A 103 -7.25 -0.55 15.79
N LYS A 104 -7.61 0.72 15.95
CA LYS A 104 -8.42 1.18 17.10
C LYS A 104 -9.93 0.93 16.95
N ASN A 105 -10.39 0.76 15.71
CA ASN A 105 -11.78 0.55 15.36
C ASN A 105 -11.92 -0.72 14.52
N ASN A 106 -12.71 -0.69 13.46
CA ASN A 106 -13.00 -1.85 12.64
C ASN A 106 -11.86 -2.17 11.66
N LYS A 107 -11.61 -3.47 11.45
CA LYS A 107 -10.79 -3.99 10.34
C LYS A 107 -11.69 -4.81 9.42
N THR A 108 -11.74 -4.43 8.15
CA THR A 108 -12.38 -5.21 7.09
C THR A 108 -11.31 -5.65 6.10
N SER A 109 -11.37 -6.89 5.64
CA SER A 109 -10.48 -7.43 4.62
C SER A 109 -11.29 -8.25 3.63
N GLU A 110 -11.17 -7.94 2.34
CA GLU A 110 -11.87 -8.62 1.26
C GLU A 110 -10.85 -9.14 0.25
N VAL A 111 -11.01 -10.39 -0.17
CA VAL A 111 -10.15 -11.04 -1.15
C VAL A 111 -11.04 -11.62 -2.24
N GLY A 112 -10.92 -11.09 -3.46
CA GLY A 112 -11.76 -11.50 -4.60
C GLY A 112 -11.40 -12.87 -5.19
N ALA A 113 -10.34 -13.52 -4.70
CA ALA A 113 -9.86 -14.81 -5.16
C ALA A 113 -9.31 -15.65 -3.99
N LEU A 114 -8.02 -15.98 -4.00
CA LEU A 114 -7.39 -16.86 -3.01
C LEU A 114 -6.70 -16.09 -1.89
N TYR A 115 -6.89 -16.52 -0.64
CA TYR A 115 -6.11 -16.08 0.52
C TYR A 115 -5.30 -17.25 1.08
N THR A 116 -4.00 -17.06 1.25
CA THR A 116 -3.07 -18.04 1.82
C THR A 116 -2.19 -17.38 2.87
N GLU A 117 -2.10 -17.97 4.05
CA GLU A 117 -1.25 -17.51 5.14
C GLU A 117 -0.30 -18.64 5.56
N PHE A 118 0.97 -18.31 5.80
CA PHE A 118 1.98 -19.25 6.29
C PHE A 118 2.57 -18.74 7.59
N ILE A 119 2.45 -19.53 8.66
CA ILE A 119 2.94 -19.18 10.00
C ILE A 119 3.84 -20.33 10.47
N THR A 120 5.12 -20.05 10.68
CA THR A 120 6.12 -21.07 10.98
C THR A 120 6.15 -21.50 12.44
N LEU A 121 5.90 -20.57 13.37
CA LEU A 121 6.06 -20.83 14.81
C LEU A 121 4.72 -21.00 15.52
N GLY A 122 3.86 -19.98 15.48
CA GLY A 122 2.56 -20.05 16.15
C GLY A 122 1.64 -18.90 15.75
N HIS A 123 0.35 -19.21 15.68
CA HIS A 123 -0.73 -18.25 15.47
C HIS A 123 -1.55 -18.16 16.76
N MET A 124 -1.75 -16.95 17.27
CA MET A 124 -2.62 -16.70 18.41
C MET A 124 -3.71 -15.72 18.02
N GLN A 125 -4.95 -16.10 18.25
CA GLN A 125 -6.12 -15.27 18.01
C GLN A 125 -6.96 -15.22 19.29
N ASN A 126 -7.16 -14.02 19.84
CA ASN A 126 -8.06 -13.80 20.97
C ASN A 126 -9.27 -13.00 20.51
N ILE A 127 -10.47 -13.55 20.71
CA ILE A 127 -11.73 -12.94 20.33
C ILE A 127 -12.60 -12.87 21.58
N ILE A 128 -12.83 -11.64 22.06
CA ILE A 128 -13.66 -11.38 23.24
C ILE A 128 -15.15 -11.52 22.89
N GLY A 129 -15.52 -11.11 21.67
CA GLY A 129 -16.89 -11.17 21.16
C GLY A 129 -17.22 -12.48 20.46
N PHE A 130 -18.18 -12.42 19.54
CA PHE A 130 -18.59 -13.56 18.75
C PHE A 130 -17.67 -13.78 17.53
N LYS A 131 -17.35 -15.05 17.25
CA LYS A 131 -16.71 -15.48 16.00
C LYS A 131 -17.76 -16.19 15.13
N ASN A 132 -18.03 -15.64 13.95
CA ASN A 132 -18.81 -16.33 12.91
C ASN A 132 -17.90 -16.78 11.78
N VAL A 133 -18.03 -18.02 11.33
CA VAL A 133 -17.33 -18.54 10.15
C VAL A 133 -18.37 -19.19 9.24
N ASN A 134 -18.52 -18.65 8.04
CA ASN A 134 -19.43 -19.19 7.03
C ASN A 134 -18.58 -19.71 5.86
N VAL A 135 -18.70 -21.00 5.57
CA VAL A 135 -18.00 -21.64 4.44
C VAL A 135 -19.06 -22.09 3.44
N GLY A 136 -19.02 -21.53 2.24
CA GLY A 136 -19.98 -21.84 1.18
C GLY A 136 -19.69 -23.12 0.40
N ALA A 137 -18.58 -23.80 0.70
CA ALA A 137 -18.10 -25.00 0.02
C ALA A 137 -17.46 -25.95 1.05
N GLU A 138 -16.61 -26.88 0.58
CA GLU A 138 -15.90 -27.83 1.44
C GLU A 138 -14.96 -27.12 2.42
N TYR A 139 -14.95 -27.61 3.67
CA TYR A 139 -14.07 -27.14 4.74
C TYR A 139 -13.29 -28.34 5.29
N LEU A 140 -11.95 -28.27 5.20
CA LEU A 140 -11.05 -29.26 5.76
C LEU A 140 -10.09 -28.58 6.74
N GLU A 141 -10.10 -29.04 7.98
CA GLU A 141 -9.17 -28.65 9.02
C GLU A 141 -8.41 -29.89 9.49
N ASN A 142 -7.08 -29.85 9.38
CA ASN A 142 -6.21 -30.92 9.86
C ASN A 142 -5.33 -30.39 10.98
N THR A 143 -5.51 -30.92 12.17
CA THR A 143 -4.76 -30.50 13.36
C THR A 143 -3.93 -31.68 13.87
N LEU A 144 -2.61 -31.50 13.93
CA LEU A 144 -1.71 -32.41 14.64
C LEU A 144 -1.57 -31.91 16.06
N LEU A 145 -2.16 -32.64 17.01
CA LEU A 145 -1.99 -32.35 18.44
C LEU A 145 -0.61 -32.86 18.87
N SER A 146 0.22 -32.02 19.51
CA SER A 146 1.33 -32.56 20.28
C SER A 146 0.76 -33.27 21.49
N LYS A 147 1.05 -34.56 21.60
CA LYS A 147 0.78 -35.38 22.78
C LYS A 147 1.19 -34.59 24.04
N ASP A 148 0.30 -34.54 25.02
CA ASP A 148 0.37 -33.76 26.27
C ASP A 148 -0.34 -32.40 26.18
N THR A 149 -1.68 -32.46 26.15
CA THR A 149 -2.59 -31.35 26.50
C THR A 149 -3.22 -31.64 27.85
#